data_AF-A0A517VZ19-F1
#
_entry.id   AF-A0A517VZ19-F1
#
_cell.length_a   1.000
_cell.length_b   1.000
_cell.length_c   1.000
_cell.angle_alpha   90.00
_cell.angle_beta   90.00
_cell.angle_gamma   90.00
#
_symmetry.space_group_name_H-M   'P 1'
#
loop_
_entity.id
_entity.type
_entity.pdbx_description
1 polymer ?
#
loop_
_entity_poly.entity_id
_entity_poly.type
_entity_poly.pdbx_seq_one_letter_code
_entity_poly.pdbx_strand_id
1 'polypeptide(L)'
;MKHLTFIACLFITSVCFAANHAPKFKPQTIDDTVEIGYGTAIGDVDGDGKPDILLADKKEFVWYQNPTWKRHVIAENLTERDNVCIAARDIDGDGKVEIAGGGQWNPGDTLNSGAVFYLEPPKDRTQLWNPIKLPNQPVVHRMRWAKLGKNRFALVVSPLHGKGNKKGEGAGVKLIAYEKPTNPKDKWKQTVIEDTLHVTHNLDPAQWNPHTEAEEILYAGREGAMLISFDQGQWKKERFPVIEGSGEIRMGRLTPSSQFITTIEPLHGDKLVLYQSGTKPTEISGRQVLDENIKAGHAIATADLSRNGRQEIVAGWRSPNKDQKVGIKVYWSTDASGKNWKSAWIDENGMACEDIRLGDLNGDGKIDIVAAGRNSHNLKIYWNQSE
;
A
#
# COMPACT_ATOMS: atom_id res chain seq x y z
N MET A 1 -15.19 57.32 -40.39
CA MET A 1 -15.83 56.25 -39.60
C MET A 1 -14.88 55.05 -39.59
N LYS A 2 -14.21 54.79 -38.46
CA LYS A 2 -13.32 53.63 -38.29
C LYS A 2 -14.13 52.51 -37.64
N HIS A 3 -14.36 51.41 -38.35
CA HIS A 3 -15.06 50.25 -37.81
C HIS A 3 -14.07 49.40 -37.01
N LEU A 4 -14.22 49.40 -35.69
CA LEU A 4 -13.50 48.54 -34.77
C LEU A 4 -14.24 47.19 -34.69
N THR A 5 -13.62 46.12 -35.17
CA THR A 5 -14.21 44.78 -35.12
C THR A 5 -13.81 44.14 -33.80
N PHE A 6 -14.77 43.99 -32.88
CA PHE A 6 -14.59 43.29 -31.61
C PHE A 6 -14.63 41.78 -31.87
N ILE A 7 -13.52 41.08 -31.64
CA ILE A 7 -13.48 39.62 -31.58
C ILE A 7 -13.91 39.22 -30.17
N ALA A 8 -15.11 38.65 -30.03
CA ALA A 8 -15.57 38.05 -28.79
C ALA A 8 -14.93 36.67 -28.64
N CYS A 9 -13.93 36.54 -27.77
CA CYS A 9 -13.45 35.23 -27.32
C CYS A 9 -14.52 34.57 -26.45
N LEU A 10 -15.21 33.57 -27.00
CA LEU A 10 -16.05 32.67 -26.22
C LEU A 10 -15.15 31.79 -25.33
N PHE A 11 -15.12 32.08 -24.03
CA PHE A 11 -14.64 31.13 -23.04
C PHE A 11 -15.70 30.02 -22.91
N ILE A 12 -15.43 28.85 -23.49
CA ILE A 12 -16.20 27.65 -23.20
C ILE A 12 -15.78 27.21 -21.79
N THR A 13 -16.57 27.59 -20.78
CA THR A 13 -16.46 26.96 -19.46
C THR A 13 -16.98 25.54 -19.61
N SER A 14 -16.07 24.57 -19.76
CA SER A 14 -16.39 23.17 -19.69
C SER A 14 -16.92 22.89 -18.28
N VAL A 15 -18.24 22.78 -18.15
CA VAL A 15 -18.88 22.31 -16.92
C VAL A 15 -18.58 20.81 -16.87
N CYS A 16 -17.52 20.43 -16.17
CA CYS A 16 -17.28 19.03 -15.82
C CYS A 16 -18.45 18.55 -14.96
N PHE A 17 -19.45 17.91 -15.58
CA PHE A 17 -20.37 17.06 -14.86
C PHE A 17 -19.51 15.99 -14.19
N ALA A 18 -19.44 16.01 -12.85
CA ALA A 18 -18.80 14.97 -12.10
C ALA A 18 -19.42 13.63 -12.52
N ALA A 19 -18.61 12.74 -13.11
CA ALA A 19 -19.06 11.41 -13.49
C ALA A 19 -19.65 10.73 -12.26
N ASN A 20 -20.97 10.58 -12.23
CA ASN A 20 -21.71 9.95 -11.12
C ASN A 20 -21.75 8.42 -11.28
N HIS A 21 -20.91 7.87 -12.16
CA HIS A 21 -20.87 6.47 -12.54
C HIS A 21 -19.74 5.78 -11.77
N ALA A 22 -20.00 4.54 -11.35
CA ALA A 22 -18.99 3.70 -10.74
C ALA A 22 -17.84 3.45 -11.75
N PRO A 23 -16.57 3.50 -11.31
CA PRO A 23 -15.46 3.00 -12.12
C PRO A 23 -15.71 1.55 -12.54
N LYS A 24 -15.38 1.22 -13.79
CA LYS A 24 -15.63 -0.11 -14.37
C LYS A 24 -14.33 -0.87 -14.51
N PHE A 25 -14.36 -2.17 -14.25
CA PHE A 25 -13.18 -3.01 -14.36
C PHE A 25 -13.46 -4.34 -15.06
N LYS A 26 -12.46 -4.86 -15.78
CA LYS A 26 -12.46 -6.20 -16.35
C LYS A 26 -11.43 -7.08 -15.61
N PRO A 27 -11.84 -8.18 -14.96
CA PRO A 27 -10.91 -9.06 -14.27
C PRO A 27 -10.08 -9.91 -15.26
N GLN A 28 -8.85 -10.20 -14.87
CA GLN A 28 -7.96 -11.21 -15.45
C GLN A 28 -7.26 -11.95 -14.31
N THR A 29 -7.43 -13.26 -14.23
CA THR A 29 -6.59 -14.10 -13.35
C THR A 29 -5.22 -14.28 -14.00
N ILE A 30 -4.16 -13.99 -13.26
CA ILE A 30 -2.78 -14.19 -13.72
C ILE A 30 -2.08 -15.37 -13.03
N ASP A 31 -2.54 -15.76 -11.85
CA ASP A 31 -2.15 -17.01 -11.17
C ASP A 31 -3.34 -17.52 -10.35
N ASP A 32 -3.70 -18.80 -10.48
CA ASP A 32 -4.76 -19.49 -9.73
C ASP A 32 -4.22 -20.65 -8.87
N THR A 33 -2.90 -20.66 -8.64
CA THR A 33 -2.17 -21.65 -7.85
C THR A 33 -1.50 -21.06 -6.61
N VAL A 34 -1.72 -19.77 -6.34
CA VAL A 34 -1.18 -19.04 -5.19
C VAL A 34 -1.55 -19.75 -3.88
N GLU A 35 -0.56 -20.09 -3.06
CA GLU A 35 -0.83 -20.77 -1.78
C GLU A 35 -1.24 -19.79 -0.68
N ILE A 36 -0.55 -18.66 -0.58
CA ILE A 36 -0.82 -17.63 0.43
C ILE A 36 -1.05 -16.26 -0.20
N GLY A 37 -0.18 -15.84 -1.13
CA GLY A 37 -0.25 -14.51 -1.74
C GLY A 37 -0.46 -13.36 -0.74
N TYR A 38 0.46 -13.21 0.22
CA TYR A 38 0.24 -12.30 1.36
C TYR A 38 0.51 -10.85 0.99
N GLY A 39 1.72 -10.56 0.52
CA GLY A 39 2.16 -9.20 0.22
C GLY A 39 2.36 -9.04 -1.28
N THR A 40 1.94 -7.90 -1.82
CA THR A 40 2.12 -7.54 -3.23
C THR A 40 2.89 -6.25 -3.39
N ALA A 41 3.59 -6.11 -4.52
CA ALA A 41 4.20 -4.86 -4.96
C ALA A 41 4.09 -4.73 -6.49
N ILE A 42 4.29 -3.50 -6.98
CA ILE A 42 4.34 -3.19 -8.41
C ILE A 42 5.63 -2.42 -8.67
N GLY A 43 6.31 -2.73 -9.78
CA GLY A 43 7.50 -2.01 -10.21
C GLY A 43 8.17 -2.67 -11.40
N ASP A 44 8.93 -1.90 -12.17
CA ASP A 44 9.70 -2.41 -13.32
C ASP A 44 10.88 -3.24 -12.82
N VAL A 45 10.81 -4.57 -12.97
CA VAL A 45 11.83 -5.48 -12.46
C VAL A 45 12.99 -5.56 -13.43
N ASP A 46 12.75 -5.66 -14.73
CA ASP A 46 13.79 -5.95 -15.73
C ASP A 46 14.34 -4.72 -16.49
N GLY A 47 13.71 -3.56 -16.34
CA GLY A 47 14.06 -2.28 -16.93
C GLY A 47 13.48 -2.04 -18.31
N ASP A 48 12.39 -2.73 -18.67
CA ASP A 48 11.74 -2.58 -19.97
C ASP A 48 10.75 -1.39 -20.06
N GLY A 49 10.59 -0.65 -18.97
CA GLY A 49 9.70 0.50 -18.84
C GLY A 49 8.24 0.13 -18.51
N LYS A 50 7.92 -1.14 -18.30
CA LYS A 50 6.58 -1.61 -17.92
C LYS A 50 6.59 -2.07 -16.47
N PRO A 51 5.59 -1.69 -15.67
CA PRO A 51 5.51 -2.18 -14.30
C PRO A 51 5.11 -3.65 -14.28
N ASP A 52 5.86 -4.43 -13.50
CA ASP A 52 5.57 -5.83 -13.21
C ASP A 52 4.84 -5.98 -11.87
N ILE A 53 4.32 -7.18 -11.64
CA ILE A 53 3.65 -7.54 -10.39
C ILE A 53 4.56 -8.45 -9.58
N LEU A 54 4.74 -8.14 -8.30
CA LEU A 54 5.51 -8.96 -7.36
C LEU A 54 4.62 -9.52 -6.26
N LEU A 55 4.91 -10.75 -5.83
CA LEU A 55 4.14 -11.47 -4.83
C LEU A 55 5.08 -12.16 -3.81
N ALA A 56 4.79 -11.98 -2.53
CA ALA A 56 5.25 -12.86 -1.46
C ALA A 56 4.26 -14.01 -1.32
N ASP A 57 4.55 -15.13 -1.98
CA ASP A 57 3.81 -16.37 -1.78
C ASP A 57 4.44 -17.21 -0.66
N LYS A 58 3.85 -18.35 -0.31
CA LYS A 58 4.19 -19.13 0.88
C LYS A 58 5.69 -19.42 1.03
N LYS A 59 6.32 -19.95 -0.02
CA LYS A 59 7.74 -20.33 -0.02
C LYS A 59 8.58 -19.58 -1.04
N GLU A 60 7.96 -18.79 -1.90
CA GLU A 60 8.62 -18.10 -2.99
C GLU A 60 8.29 -16.61 -2.96
N PHE A 61 9.29 -15.79 -3.22
CA PHE A 61 9.09 -14.44 -3.73
C PHE A 61 9.16 -14.52 -5.25
N VAL A 62 8.16 -14.00 -5.93
CA VAL A 62 8.02 -14.12 -7.38
C VAL A 62 7.65 -12.79 -8.03
N TRP A 63 7.91 -12.67 -9.32
CA TRP A 63 7.37 -11.61 -10.15
C TRP A 63 6.74 -12.14 -11.43
N TYR A 64 5.78 -11.39 -11.97
CA TYR A 64 5.05 -11.69 -13.18
C TYR A 64 5.35 -10.61 -14.22
N GLN A 65 6.06 -11.02 -15.28
CA GLN A 65 6.62 -10.11 -16.27
C GLN A 65 5.57 -9.58 -17.25
N ASN A 66 5.39 -8.26 -17.27
CA ASN A 66 4.50 -7.56 -18.17
C ASN A 66 5.00 -7.63 -19.64
N PRO A 67 4.16 -7.83 -20.67
CA PRO A 67 2.69 -8.01 -20.65
C PRO A 67 2.25 -9.47 -20.66
N THR A 68 3.19 -10.41 -20.71
CA THR A 68 2.86 -11.84 -20.80
C THR A 68 2.38 -12.43 -19.49
N TRP A 69 2.67 -11.73 -18.37
CA TRP A 69 2.52 -12.19 -17.00
C TRP A 69 3.28 -13.49 -16.72
N LYS A 70 4.38 -13.72 -17.44
CA LYS A 70 5.24 -14.87 -17.23
C LYS A 70 5.83 -14.81 -15.82
N ARG A 71 5.60 -15.87 -15.05
CA ARG A 71 6.09 -16.02 -13.67
C ARG A 71 7.59 -16.33 -13.65
N HIS A 72 8.31 -15.65 -12.76
CA HIS A 72 9.73 -15.87 -12.47
C HIS A 72 9.93 -15.91 -10.95
N VAL A 73 10.79 -16.84 -10.48
CA VAL A 73 11.12 -16.96 -9.06
C VAL A 73 12.30 -16.05 -8.74
N ILE A 74 12.12 -15.17 -7.75
CA ILE A 74 13.17 -14.28 -7.23
C ILE A 74 14.01 -15.04 -6.20
N ALA A 75 13.35 -15.66 -5.24
CA ALA A 75 13.98 -16.42 -4.17
C ALA A 75 12.98 -17.43 -3.59
N GLU A 76 13.49 -18.57 -3.11
CA GLU A 76 12.67 -19.65 -2.57
C GLU A 76 13.24 -20.17 -1.25
N ASN A 77 12.36 -20.72 -0.40
CA ASN A 77 12.73 -21.48 0.80
C ASN A 77 13.70 -20.74 1.76
N LEU A 78 13.61 -19.41 1.83
CA LEU A 78 14.50 -18.59 2.67
C LEU A 78 14.30 -18.86 4.18
N THR A 79 13.12 -19.37 4.56
CA THR A 79 12.74 -19.65 5.94
C THR A 79 11.89 -20.92 6.07
N GLU A 80 11.90 -21.52 7.26
CA GLU A 80 11.10 -22.71 7.58
C GLU A 80 9.59 -22.45 7.54
N ARG A 81 9.15 -21.23 7.88
CA ARG A 81 7.75 -20.80 7.84
C ARG A 81 7.47 -19.90 6.63
N ASP A 82 6.26 -19.40 6.55
CA ASP A 82 5.74 -18.68 5.39
C ASP A 82 6.36 -17.28 5.24
N ASN A 83 6.39 -16.78 3.99
CA ASN A 83 6.62 -15.37 3.71
C ASN A 83 5.37 -14.54 4.06
N VAL A 84 5.55 -13.23 4.25
CA VAL A 84 4.45 -12.34 4.73
C VAL A 84 4.45 -10.95 4.10
N CYS A 85 5.60 -10.41 3.70
CA CYS A 85 5.62 -9.08 3.09
C CYS A 85 6.76 -8.92 2.08
N ILE A 86 6.55 -7.99 1.15
CA ILE A 86 7.49 -7.64 0.08
C ILE A 86 7.44 -6.12 -0.14
N ALA A 87 8.59 -5.52 -0.42
CA ALA A 87 8.70 -4.13 -0.87
C ALA A 87 9.56 -4.09 -2.14
N ALA A 88 9.14 -3.28 -3.10
CA ALA A 88 9.85 -3.05 -4.35
C ALA A 88 9.89 -1.55 -4.65
N ARG A 89 11.06 -1.02 -5.02
CA ARG A 89 11.25 0.37 -5.48
C ARG A 89 12.62 0.52 -6.12
N ASP A 90 12.73 1.33 -7.17
CA ASP A 90 14.03 1.76 -7.69
C ASP A 90 14.67 2.70 -6.66
N ILE A 91 15.73 2.23 -5.99
CA ILE A 91 16.40 2.98 -4.92
C ILE A 91 17.81 3.44 -5.32
N ASP A 92 18.34 2.98 -6.45
CA ASP A 92 19.65 3.38 -6.96
C ASP A 92 19.60 4.19 -8.26
N GLY A 93 18.43 4.32 -8.87
CA GLY A 93 18.14 5.14 -10.04
C GLY A 93 18.48 4.48 -11.37
N ASP A 94 18.67 3.15 -11.41
CA ASP A 94 18.97 2.40 -12.64
C ASP A 94 17.74 2.10 -13.51
N GLY A 95 16.55 2.50 -13.05
CA GLY A 95 15.28 2.26 -13.73
C GLY A 95 14.64 0.91 -13.38
N LYS A 96 15.23 0.14 -12.47
CA LYS A 96 14.73 -1.17 -12.04
C LYS A 96 14.51 -1.19 -10.55
N VAL A 97 13.59 -2.01 -10.08
CA VAL A 97 13.27 -2.05 -8.65
C VAL A 97 14.21 -2.93 -7.84
N GLU A 98 14.61 -2.46 -6.66
CA GLU A 98 15.22 -3.28 -5.63
C GLU A 98 14.15 -3.89 -4.72
N ILE A 99 14.37 -5.14 -4.31
CA ILE A 99 13.36 -5.94 -3.62
C ILE A 99 13.85 -6.33 -2.23
N ALA A 100 12.96 -6.19 -1.26
CA ALA A 100 13.12 -6.76 0.07
C ALA A 100 11.94 -7.68 0.40
N GLY A 101 12.21 -8.77 1.12
CA GLY A 101 11.23 -9.78 1.51
C GLY A 101 11.25 -10.07 3.00
N GLY A 102 10.09 -10.35 3.57
CA GLY A 102 9.92 -10.74 4.97
C GLY A 102 9.25 -12.11 5.10
N GLY A 103 9.70 -12.91 6.06
CA GLY A 103 9.20 -14.26 6.27
C GLY A 103 9.41 -14.79 7.68
N GLN A 104 9.53 -16.12 7.82
CA GLN A 104 9.49 -16.83 9.09
C GLN A 104 8.21 -16.49 9.90
N TRP A 105 7.07 -16.37 9.22
CA TRP A 105 5.84 -15.86 9.81
C TRP A 105 5.26 -16.76 10.89
N ASN A 106 5.11 -16.24 12.11
CA ASN A 106 4.29 -16.83 13.16
C ASN A 106 3.89 -15.73 14.16
N PRO A 107 2.62 -15.26 14.13
CA PRO A 107 2.15 -14.17 15.00
C PRO A 107 2.15 -14.52 16.48
N GLY A 108 2.13 -15.81 16.84
CA GLY A 108 2.16 -16.27 18.24
C GLY A 108 3.55 -16.35 18.86
N ASP A 109 4.62 -16.30 18.05
CA ASP A 109 6.01 -16.44 18.48
C ASP A 109 6.71 -15.09 18.49
N THR A 110 6.45 -14.31 19.54
CA THR A 110 6.99 -12.94 19.73
C THR A 110 8.45 -12.90 20.18
N LEU A 111 9.18 -14.02 20.09
CA LEU A 111 10.57 -14.12 20.49
C LEU A 111 11.50 -14.56 19.35
N ASN A 112 11.09 -15.53 18.54
CA ASN A 112 11.98 -16.23 17.59
C ASN A 112 11.50 -16.20 16.13
N SER A 113 10.27 -15.75 15.86
CA SER A 113 9.77 -15.65 14.48
C SER A 113 10.38 -14.47 13.71
N GLY A 114 9.99 -14.29 12.46
CA GLY A 114 10.38 -13.13 11.65
C GLY A 114 11.74 -13.26 10.99
N ALA A 115 11.83 -12.75 9.76
CA ALA A 115 13.06 -12.59 9.01
C ALA A 115 12.90 -11.41 8.05
N VAL A 116 14.01 -10.74 7.73
CA VAL A 116 14.08 -9.67 6.73
C VAL A 116 15.25 -9.99 5.81
N PHE A 117 15.02 -9.89 4.50
CA PHE A 117 16.04 -10.09 3.48
C PHE A 117 16.02 -8.92 2.51
N TYR A 118 17.19 -8.40 2.16
CA TYR A 118 17.37 -7.71 0.89
C TYR A 118 17.69 -8.76 -0.17
N LEU A 119 16.99 -8.73 -1.30
CA LEU A 119 17.23 -9.65 -2.41
C LEU A 119 18.15 -8.90 -3.39
N GLU A 120 19.41 -9.33 -3.47
CA GLU A 120 20.41 -8.70 -4.34
C GLU A 120 20.20 -9.20 -5.79
N PRO A 121 19.88 -8.30 -6.73
CA PRO A 121 19.55 -8.69 -8.10
C PRO A 121 20.76 -9.22 -8.86
N PRO A 122 20.60 -10.31 -9.65
CA PRO A 122 21.56 -10.69 -10.67
C PRO A 122 21.42 -9.76 -11.89
N LYS A 123 22.39 -9.83 -12.82
CA LYS A 123 22.33 -9.06 -14.08
C LYS A 123 21.12 -9.45 -14.93
N ASP A 124 20.86 -10.76 -15.06
CA ASP A 124 19.64 -11.30 -15.65
C ASP A 124 18.63 -11.57 -14.53
N ARG A 125 17.67 -10.65 -14.37
CA ARG A 125 16.69 -10.66 -13.27
C ARG A 125 15.63 -11.77 -13.37
N THR A 126 15.68 -12.59 -14.42
CA THR A 126 14.90 -13.85 -14.51
C THR A 126 15.55 -15.00 -13.73
N GLN A 127 16.83 -14.89 -13.37
CA GLN A 127 17.53 -15.85 -12.52
C GLN A 127 17.22 -15.60 -11.04
N LEU A 128 17.53 -16.58 -10.18
CA LEU A 128 17.42 -16.44 -8.72
C LEU A 128 18.33 -15.30 -8.20
N TRP A 129 17.78 -14.53 -7.26
CA TRP A 129 18.44 -13.41 -6.60
C TRP A 129 19.17 -13.90 -5.35
N ASN A 130 20.27 -13.22 -5.01
CA ASN A 130 21.07 -13.60 -3.85
C ASN A 130 20.46 -12.98 -2.56
N PRO A 131 19.99 -13.78 -1.58
CA PRO A 131 19.37 -13.24 -0.37
C PRO A 131 20.44 -12.76 0.63
N ILE A 132 20.33 -11.51 1.07
CA ILE A 132 21.14 -10.93 2.15
C ILE A 132 20.24 -10.77 3.38
N LYS A 133 20.45 -11.62 4.38
CA LYS A 133 19.69 -11.59 5.63
C LYS A 133 20.05 -10.36 6.47
N LEU A 134 19.05 -9.58 6.85
CA LEU A 134 19.20 -8.41 7.69
C LEU A 134 18.80 -8.72 9.15
N PRO A 135 19.35 -8.03 10.16
CA PRO A 135 18.88 -8.18 11.53
C PRO A 135 17.42 -7.75 11.66
N ASN A 136 16.61 -8.51 12.40
CA ASN A 136 15.17 -8.26 12.50
C ASN A 136 14.65 -8.29 13.95
N GLN A 137 13.48 -7.71 14.14
CA GLN A 137 12.62 -8.00 15.29
C GLN A 137 11.77 -9.25 14.99
N PRO A 138 11.25 -9.93 16.02
CA PRO A 138 10.31 -11.01 15.78
C PRO A 138 9.02 -10.52 15.15
N VAL A 139 8.24 -11.42 14.56
CA VAL A 139 6.91 -11.14 14.02
C VAL A 139 6.89 -10.06 12.93
N VAL A 140 7.93 -10.00 12.08
CA VAL A 140 7.95 -9.15 10.87
C VAL A 140 6.66 -9.31 10.09
N HIS A 141 6.01 -8.21 9.67
CA HIS A 141 4.66 -8.28 9.09
C HIS A 141 4.43 -7.35 7.88
N ARG A 142 5.00 -6.14 7.87
CA ARG A 142 4.96 -5.23 6.71
C ARG A 142 6.30 -4.55 6.47
N MET A 143 6.52 -4.17 5.22
CA MET A 143 7.66 -3.36 4.85
C MET A 143 7.36 -2.48 3.64
N ARG A 144 8.01 -1.32 3.56
CA ARG A 144 7.93 -0.38 2.43
C ARG A 144 9.25 0.37 2.26
N TRP A 145 9.60 0.71 1.03
CA TRP A 145 10.66 1.68 0.76
C TRP A 145 10.12 3.11 0.87
N ALA A 146 10.66 3.89 1.80
CA ALA A 146 10.32 5.30 1.98
C ALA A 146 11.45 6.18 1.45
N LYS A 147 11.11 7.21 0.66
CA LYS A 147 12.05 8.22 0.17
C LYS A 147 12.38 9.21 1.29
N LEU A 148 13.67 9.40 1.55
CA LEU A 148 14.19 10.32 2.59
C LEU A 148 14.72 11.63 2.01
N GLY A 149 14.78 11.74 0.69
CA GLY A 149 15.35 12.87 -0.05
C GLY A 149 15.80 12.41 -1.44
N LYS A 150 16.53 13.27 -2.15
CA LYS A 150 17.06 12.95 -3.49
C LYS A 150 17.91 11.69 -3.46
N ASN A 151 17.49 10.66 -4.20
CA ASN A 151 18.20 9.38 -4.34
C ASN A 151 18.59 8.74 -2.99
N ARG A 152 17.80 8.98 -1.93
CA ARG A 152 18.02 8.40 -0.62
C ARG A 152 16.74 7.75 -0.14
N PHE A 153 16.85 6.49 0.26
CA PHE A 153 15.72 5.67 0.68
C PHE A 153 16.05 4.90 1.95
N ALA A 154 15.01 4.51 2.67
CA ALA A 154 15.10 3.52 3.73
C ALA A 154 14.04 2.44 3.55
N LEU A 155 14.41 1.19 3.82
CA LEU A 155 13.44 0.11 4.00
C LEU A 155 12.86 0.25 5.40
N VAL A 156 11.57 0.57 5.49
CA VAL A 156 10.86 0.67 6.76
C VAL A 156 10.15 -0.64 7.01
N VAL A 157 10.48 -1.30 8.11
CA VAL A 157 9.94 -2.62 8.49
C VAL A 157 9.14 -2.51 9.78
N SER A 158 7.90 -2.99 9.72
CA SER A 158 6.95 -3.04 10.84
C SER A 158 6.66 -4.50 11.20
N PRO A 159 7.03 -4.93 12.42
CA PRO A 159 6.46 -6.14 13.03
C PRO A 159 4.96 -6.01 13.32
N LEU A 160 4.29 -7.12 13.61
CA LEU A 160 2.90 -7.10 14.14
C LEU A 160 2.87 -6.81 15.65
N HIS A 161 3.88 -7.30 16.38
CA HIS A 161 3.97 -7.20 17.84
C HIS A 161 5.39 -6.85 18.29
N GLY A 162 5.50 -6.22 19.46
CA GLY A 162 6.79 -6.02 20.12
C GLY A 162 7.42 -7.33 20.60
N LYS A 163 8.74 -7.34 20.81
CA LYS A 163 9.45 -8.53 21.29
C LYS A 163 8.98 -8.92 22.70
N GLY A 164 8.56 -10.17 22.86
CA GLY A 164 8.00 -10.70 24.12
C GLY A 164 6.60 -10.18 24.45
N ASN A 165 5.99 -9.38 23.57
CA ASN A 165 4.61 -8.92 23.71
C ASN A 165 3.66 -10.12 23.77
N LYS A 166 2.60 -10.02 24.59
CA LYS A 166 1.54 -11.02 24.70
C LYS A 166 0.19 -10.34 24.56
N LYS A 167 -0.52 -10.64 23.47
CA LYS A 167 -1.88 -10.11 23.19
C LYS A 167 -1.97 -8.58 23.23
N GLY A 168 -0.91 -7.91 22.77
CA GLY A 168 -0.82 -6.45 22.77
C GLY A 168 -0.24 -5.86 24.07
N GLU A 169 0.11 -6.66 25.08
CA GLU A 169 0.72 -6.15 26.31
C GLU A 169 2.23 -6.40 26.35
N GLY A 170 2.99 -5.45 26.88
CA GLY A 170 4.45 -5.55 27.06
C GLY A 170 5.22 -4.52 26.25
N ALA A 171 6.32 -4.93 25.61
CA ALA A 171 7.08 -4.03 24.75
C ALA A 171 6.27 -3.61 23.52
N GLY A 172 6.39 -2.34 23.11
CA GLY A 172 5.87 -1.84 21.85
C GLY A 172 6.62 -2.39 20.64
N VAL A 173 5.99 -2.25 19.49
CA VAL A 173 6.48 -2.62 18.16
C VAL A 173 7.55 -1.63 17.76
N LYS A 174 8.78 -2.10 17.59
CA LYS A 174 9.84 -1.27 16.98
C LYS A 174 9.63 -1.19 15.48
N LEU A 175 9.13 -0.04 15.00
CA LEU A 175 9.20 0.35 13.61
C LEU A 175 10.63 0.76 13.29
N ILE A 176 11.27 0.11 12.31
CA ILE A 176 12.70 0.29 12.05
C ILE A 176 12.91 0.73 10.61
N ALA A 177 13.68 1.81 10.43
CA ALA A 177 14.23 2.23 9.15
C ALA A 177 15.62 1.62 8.95
N TYR A 178 15.82 0.97 7.80
CA TYR A 178 17.08 0.36 7.37
C TYR A 178 17.62 1.17 6.18
N GLU A 179 18.78 1.78 6.33
CA GLU A 179 19.46 2.49 5.23
C GLU A 179 20.53 1.59 4.61
N LYS A 180 20.39 1.33 3.30
CA LYS A 180 21.28 0.46 2.52
C LYS A 180 22.66 1.13 2.35
N PRO A 181 23.77 0.45 2.71
CA PRO A 181 25.12 0.89 2.34
C PRO A 181 25.38 0.62 0.85
N THR A 182 26.42 1.25 0.28
CA THR A 182 26.78 1.07 -1.14
C THR A 182 26.95 -0.41 -1.49
N ASN A 183 27.74 -1.14 -0.71
CA ASN A 183 27.82 -2.59 -0.77
C ASN A 183 26.73 -3.18 0.14
N PRO A 184 25.70 -3.85 -0.40
CA PRO A 184 24.56 -4.35 0.39
C PRO A 184 24.94 -5.39 1.46
N LYS A 185 26.15 -5.97 1.39
CA LYS A 185 26.67 -6.95 2.35
C LYS A 185 27.28 -6.30 3.60
N ASP A 186 27.56 -5.01 3.55
CA ASP A 186 28.02 -4.26 4.73
C ASP A 186 26.88 -4.06 5.73
N LYS A 187 27.21 -3.63 6.95
CA LYS A 187 26.20 -3.41 7.99
C LYS A 187 25.27 -2.24 7.61
N TRP A 188 23.98 -2.53 7.46
CA TRP A 188 22.96 -1.52 7.25
C TRP A 188 22.76 -0.68 8.52
N LYS A 189 22.60 0.64 8.34
CA LYS A 189 22.24 1.51 9.46
C LYS A 189 20.78 1.26 9.81
N GLN A 190 20.52 0.96 11.08
CA GLN A 190 19.17 0.74 11.62
C GLN A 190 18.81 1.88 12.56
N THR A 191 17.61 2.41 12.42
CA THR A 191 17.06 3.42 13.33
C THR A 191 15.67 2.99 13.75
N VAL A 192 15.42 2.87 15.06
CA VAL A 192 14.05 2.72 15.59
C VAL A 192 13.39 4.08 15.49
N ILE A 193 12.33 4.18 14.69
CA ILE A 193 11.64 5.45 14.42
C ILE A 193 10.33 5.58 15.21
N GLU A 194 9.78 4.45 15.68
CA GLU A 194 8.59 4.39 16.53
C GLU A 194 8.64 3.10 17.38
N ASP A 195 8.22 3.14 18.65
CA ASP A 195 8.14 1.98 19.56
C ASP A 195 7.01 2.04 20.63
N THR A 196 5.98 2.85 20.43
CA THR A 196 4.87 3.07 21.37
C THR A 196 3.59 2.29 21.05
N LEU A 197 3.40 1.84 19.80
CA LEU A 197 2.25 1.02 19.41
C LEU A 197 2.51 -0.46 19.72
N HIS A 198 1.51 -1.25 20.15
CA HIS A 198 1.76 -2.65 20.55
C HIS A 198 1.24 -3.70 19.57
N VAL A 199 0.28 -3.32 18.73
CA VAL A 199 -0.26 -4.18 17.67
C VAL A 199 -0.42 -3.34 16.42
N THR A 200 0.33 -3.66 15.38
CA THR A 200 0.41 -2.86 14.14
C THR A 200 0.22 -3.76 12.94
N HIS A 201 -0.32 -3.23 11.84
CA HIS A 201 -0.67 -4.10 10.72
C HIS A 201 -0.32 -3.53 9.36
N ASN A 202 -0.42 -2.22 9.14
CA ASN A 202 0.02 -1.61 7.90
C ASN A 202 0.66 -0.23 8.10
N LEU A 203 1.41 0.17 7.08
CA LEU A 203 2.02 1.49 6.95
C LEU A 203 1.97 1.94 5.48
N ASP A 204 2.06 3.24 5.26
CA ASP A 204 1.98 3.84 3.93
C ASP A 204 2.99 4.99 3.82
N PRO A 205 4.07 4.86 3.01
CA PRO A 205 4.81 6.01 2.53
C PRO A 205 3.83 6.90 1.76
N ALA A 206 3.63 8.10 2.25
CA ALA A 206 2.65 9.04 1.76
C ALA A 206 3.33 10.37 1.50
N GLN A 207 2.98 11.02 0.39
CA GLN A 207 3.29 12.42 0.17
C GLN A 207 2.21 13.28 0.86
N TRP A 208 2.14 13.19 2.19
CA TRP A 208 1.14 13.86 3.01
C TRP A 208 1.33 15.36 2.93
N ASN A 209 2.57 15.83 3.10
CA ASN A 209 2.93 17.19 2.72
C ASN A 209 3.45 17.19 1.26
N PRO A 210 2.73 17.78 0.29
CA PRO A 210 3.20 17.78 -1.11
C PRO A 210 4.44 18.65 -1.36
N HIS A 211 4.91 19.41 -0.38
CA HIS A 211 6.04 20.33 -0.52
C HIS A 211 7.36 19.78 0.01
N THR A 212 7.37 18.58 0.60
CA THR A 212 8.58 17.92 1.11
C THR A 212 9.16 16.97 0.07
N GLU A 213 10.48 16.85 0.01
CA GLU A 213 11.11 15.87 -0.89
C GLU A 213 11.06 14.45 -0.30
N ALA A 214 11.19 14.36 1.03
CA ALA A 214 11.01 13.12 1.77
C ALA A 214 9.51 12.78 1.83
N GLU A 215 9.21 11.50 1.72
CA GLU A 215 7.88 11.00 2.01
C GLU A 215 7.68 10.95 3.52
N GLU A 216 6.48 11.32 3.97
CA GLU A 216 6.02 10.95 5.28
C GLU A 216 5.55 9.49 5.29
N ILE A 217 5.29 8.94 6.47
CA ILE A 217 4.76 7.60 6.66
C ILE A 217 3.54 7.71 7.54
N LEU A 218 2.39 7.29 7.01
CA LEU A 218 1.22 7.00 7.82
C LEU A 218 1.40 5.63 8.46
N TYR A 219 1.37 5.60 9.78
CA TYR A 219 1.56 4.37 10.55
C TYR A 219 0.43 4.21 11.56
N ALA A 220 -0.20 3.03 11.60
CA ALA A 220 -1.30 2.78 12.51
C ALA A 220 -1.18 1.44 13.24
N GLY A 221 -1.78 1.42 14.42
CA GLY A 221 -1.89 0.24 15.26
C GLY A 221 -3.08 0.34 16.20
N ARG A 222 -3.12 -0.53 17.20
CA ARG A 222 -4.20 -0.63 18.18
C ARG A 222 -4.41 0.67 18.96
N GLU A 223 -3.35 1.42 19.21
CA GLU A 223 -3.38 2.65 20.02
C GLU A 223 -3.56 3.94 19.20
N GLY A 224 -3.78 3.83 17.88
CA GLY A 224 -4.06 4.96 17.01
C GLY A 224 -3.13 5.04 15.81
N ALA A 225 -2.99 6.25 15.26
CA ALA A 225 -2.16 6.50 14.09
C ALA A 225 -1.19 7.66 14.28
N MET A 226 -0.09 7.62 13.52
CA MET A 226 0.99 8.59 13.52
C MET A 226 1.35 9.00 12.10
N LEU A 227 1.74 10.26 11.97
CA LEU A 227 2.51 10.78 10.84
C LEU A 227 3.98 10.79 11.25
N ILE A 228 4.80 10.04 10.52
CA ILE A 228 6.24 9.97 10.75
C ILE A 228 6.92 10.68 9.57
N SER A 229 7.79 11.64 9.84
CA SER A 229 8.49 12.42 8.82
C SER A 229 9.99 12.37 9.01
N PHE A 230 10.73 12.61 7.93
CA PHE A 230 12.17 12.72 7.94
C PHE A 230 12.60 14.08 7.41
N ASP A 231 13.30 14.84 8.24
CA ASP A 231 13.70 16.21 7.93
C ASP A 231 15.06 16.50 8.55
N GLN A 232 15.96 17.11 7.76
CA GLN A 232 17.33 17.46 8.19
C GLN A 232 18.10 16.31 8.87
N GLY A 233 17.91 15.08 8.40
CA GLY A 233 18.59 13.90 8.96
C GLY A 233 17.94 13.32 10.22
N GLN A 234 16.81 13.86 10.67
CA GLN A 234 16.12 13.48 11.89
C GLN A 234 14.72 12.94 11.59
N TRP A 235 14.34 11.89 12.30
CA TRP A 235 12.98 11.37 12.30
C TRP A 235 12.12 12.14 13.31
N LYS A 236 10.94 12.54 12.89
CA LYS A 236 9.93 13.21 13.72
C LYS A 236 8.63 12.39 13.66
N LYS A 237 7.85 12.42 14.74
CA LYS A 237 6.56 11.72 14.81
C LYS A 237 5.51 12.62 15.44
N GLU A 238 4.31 12.59 14.88
CA GLU A 238 3.14 13.33 15.34
C GLU A 238 1.92 12.41 15.34
N ARG A 239 1.11 12.42 16.40
CA ARG A 239 -0.05 11.54 16.54
C ARG A 239 -1.29 12.19 15.91
N PHE A 240 -2.10 11.41 15.20
CA PHE A 240 -3.45 11.82 14.83
C PHE A 240 -4.39 11.66 16.03
N PRO A 241 -4.90 12.74 16.64
CA PRO A 241 -5.56 12.64 17.95
C PRO A 241 -6.86 11.82 17.95
N VAL A 242 -7.56 11.79 16.80
CA VAL A 242 -8.91 11.20 16.66
C VAL A 242 -8.93 9.81 16.03
N ILE A 243 -7.79 9.30 15.57
CA ILE A 243 -7.69 7.93 15.06
C ILE A 243 -7.30 7.05 16.25
N GLU A 244 -8.27 6.28 16.75
CA GLU A 244 -8.14 5.51 18.00
C GLU A 244 -7.48 4.15 17.79
N GLY A 245 -7.52 3.60 16.57
CA GLY A 245 -6.77 2.42 16.18
C GLY A 245 -7.19 1.87 14.83
N SER A 246 -6.27 1.20 14.13
CA SER A 246 -6.55 0.70 12.77
C SER A 246 -5.64 -0.47 12.37
N GLY A 247 -6.16 -1.33 11.49
CA GLY A 247 -5.38 -2.37 10.82
C GLY A 247 -4.80 -1.93 9.47
N GLU A 248 -5.45 -1.01 8.76
CA GLU A 248 -5.05 -0.55 7.43
C GLU A 248 -5.16 0.96 7.37
N ILE A 249 -4.19 1.65 6.80
CA ILE A 249 -4.19 3.10 6.68
C ILE A 249 -3.64 3.53 5.33
N ARG A 250 -4.35 4.43 4.64
CA ARG A 250 -3.92 5.03 3.38
C ARG A 250 -4.28 6.51 3.33
N MET A 251 -3.48 7.27 2.61
CA MET A 251 -3.82 8.63 2.22
C MET A 251 -4.62 8.64 0.92
N GLY A 252 -5.56 9.56 0.75
CA GLY A 252 -6.11 9.92 -0.55
C GLY A 252 -6.36 11.42 -0.69
N ARG A 253 -6.82 11.85 -1.87
CA ARG A 253 -7.09 13.26 -2.19
C ARG A 253 -8.42 13.42 -2.91
N LEU A 254 -9.24 14.37 -2.47
CA LEU A 254 -10.45 14.80 -3.20
C LEU A 254 -10.12 15.95 -4.16
N THR A 255 -9.16 16.78 -3.79
CA THR A 255 -8.60 17.84 -4.64
C THR A 255 -7.11 17.98 -4.30
N PRO A 256 -6.31 18.73 -5.07
CA PRO A 256 -4.91 18.99 -4.71
C PRO A 256 -4.71 19.59 -3.31
N SER A 257 -5.71 20.31 -2.79
CA SER A 257 -5.69 20.95 -1.47
C SER A 257 -6.56 20.25 -0.42
N SER A 258 -7.24 19.16 -0.76
CA SER A 258 -8.13 18.42 0.13
C SER A 258 -7.72 16.96 0.18
N GLN A 259 -7.11 16.58 1.30
CA GLN A 259 -6.62 15.24 1.55
C GLN A 259 -7.56 14.52 2.52
N PHE A 260 -7.49 13.20 2.53
CA PHE A 260 -8.14 12.37 3.52
C PHE A 260 -7.25 11.21 3.90
N ILE A 261 -7.51 10.65 5.08
CA ILE A 261 -7.00 9.35 5.50
C ILE A 261 -8.18 8.40 5.45
N THR A 262 -7.95 7.19 4.96
CA THR A 262 -8.92 6.11 5.06
C THR A 262 -8.32 4.92 5.80
N THR A 263 -9.14 4.27 6.61
CA THR A 263 -8.74 3.18 7.48
C THR A 263 -9.69 2.00 7.45
N ILE A 264 -9.18 0.81 7.80
CA ILE A 264 -10.02 -0.30 8.27
C ILE A 264 -9.83 -0.42 9.77
N GLU A 265 -10.94 -0.40 10.51
CA GLU A 265 -10.94 -0.31 11.96
C GLU A 265 -11.76 -1.42 12.59
N PRO A 266 -11.26 -2.09 13.65
CA PRO A 266 -9.87 -2.11 14.13
C PRO A 266 -8.98 -3.02 13.25
N LEU A 267 -7.93 -3.62 13.81
CA LEU A 267 -7.17 -4.71 13.15
C LEU A 267 -8.11 -5.80 12.63
N HIS A 268 -7.99 -6.15 11.34
CA HIS A 268 -8.89 -7.09 10.66
C HIS A 268 -10.36 -6.72 10.88
N GLY A 269 -10.62 -5.41 10.86
CA GLY A 269 -11.88 -4.83 11.27
C GLY A 269 -13.04 -5.03 10.31
N ASP A 270 -14.15 -4.43 10.69
CA ASP A 270 -15.45 -4.50 10.03
C ASP A 270 -15.92 -3.15 9.48
N LYS A 271 -15.14 -2.09 9.68
CA LYS A 271 -15.46 -0.74 9.25
C LYS A 271 -14.42 -0.17 8.30
N LEU A 272 -14.88 0.39 7.19
CA LEU A 272 -14.13 1.34 6.37
C LEU A 272 -14.45 2.75 6.85
N VAL A 273 -13.44 3.50 7.25
CA VAL A 273 -13.60 4.84 7.83
C VAL A 273 -12.79 5.84 7.01
N LEU A 274 -13.31 7.06 6.91
CA LEU A 274 -12.69 8.20 6.26
C LEU A 274 -12.55 9.35 7.24
N TYR A 275 -11.37 9.95 7.23
CA TYR A 275 -10.99 11.10 8.03
C TYR A 275 -10.57 12.23 7.09
N GLN A 276 -11.33 13.31 7.06
CA GLN A 276 -10.99 14.50 6.26
C GLN A 276 -9.87 15.28 6.96
N SER A 277 -8.82 15.63 6.23
CA SER A 277 -7.75 16.45 6.78
C SER A 277 -8.27 17.84 7.15
N GLY A 278 -7.67 18.43 8.17
CA GLY A 278 -7.80 19.84 8.51
C GLY A 278 -6.76 20.68 7.77
N THR A 279 -6.43 21.82 8.37
CA THR A 279 -5.44 22.78 7.85
C THR A 279 -4.01 22.48 8.31
N LYS A 280 -3.87 21.79 9.45
CA LYS A 280 -2.57 21.35 9.99
C LYS A 280 -2.32 19.87 9.70
N PRO A 281 -1.06 19.40 9.67
CA PRO A 281 -0.71 18.04 9.25
C PRO A 281 -1.48 16.92 9.95
N THR A 282 -1.72 16.98 11.25
CA THR A 282 -2.48 15.95 12.00
C THR A 282 -3.88 16.38 12.42
N GLU A 283 -4.32 17.55 11.98
CA GLU A 283 -5.68 18.01 12.23
C GLU A 283 -6.64 17.23 11.36
N ILE A 284 -7.75 16.79 11.95
CA ILE A 284 -8.85 16.14 11.26
C ILE A 284 -10.09 17.00 11.41
N SER A 285 -10.72 17.34 10.29
CA SER A 285 -11.91 18.20 10.24
C SER A 285 -13.22 17.41 10.27
N GLY A 286 -13.19 16.12 9.92
CA GLY A 286 -14.37 15.27 9.87
C GLY A 286 -14.02 13.78 9.90
N ARG A 287 -14.93 12.97 10.45
CA ARG A 287 -14.88 11.51 10.46
C ARG A 287 -16.19 10.95 9.91
N GLN A 288 -16.11 10.00 9.00
CA GLN A 288 -17.24 9.31 8.40
C GLN A 288 -16.98 7.81 8.32
N VAL A 289 -17.94 6.98 8.72
CA VAL A 289 -17.92 5.54 8.41
C VAL A 289 -18.54 5.36 7.02
N LEU A 290 -17.79 4.79 6.08
CA LEU A 290 -18.22 4.56 4.70
C LEU A 290 -18.86 3.19 4.51
N ASP A 291 -18.40 2.19 5.25
CA ASP A 291 -18.93 0.83 5.23
C ASP A 291 -18.75 0.21 6.61
N GLU A 292 -19.73 -0.56 7.06
CA GLU A 292 -19.70 -1.32 8.33
C GLU A 292 -20.07 -2.79 8.11
N ASN A 293 -20.08 -3.22 6.85
CA ASN A 293 -20.40 -4.58 6.42
C ASN A 293 -19.16 -5.28 5.83
N ILE A 294 -18.02 -5.08 6.48
CA ILE A 294 -16.76 -5.73 6.13
C ILE A 294 -16.47 -6.80 7.19
N LYS A 295 -15.71 -7.84 6.85
CA LYS A 295 -15.19 -8.79 7.84
C LYS A 295 -13.77 -9.17 7.52
N ALA A 296 -12.87 -8.99 8.49
CA ALA A 296 -11.45 -9.19 8.28
C ALA A 296 -10.94 -8.33 7.11
N GLY A 297 -11.30 -7.04 7.13
CA GLY A 297 -10.76 -6.07 6.18
C GLY A 297 -9.23 -6.05 6.26
N HIS A 298 -8.56 -6.13 5.11
CA HIS A 298 -7.14 -6.44 5.06
C HIS A 298 -6.35 -5.67 4.00
N ALA A 299 -7.04 -4.95 3.11
CA ALA A 299 -6.40 -4.16 2.08
C ALA A 299 -7.16 -2.87 1.80
N ILE A 300 -6.41 -1.77 1.72
CA ILE A 300 -6.91 -0.49 1.20
C ILE A 300 -5.89 0.07 0.20
N ALA A 301 -6.39 0.71 -0.85
CA ALA A 301 -5.61 1.58 -1.72
C ALA A 301 -6.47 2.75 -2.22
N THR A 302 -5.82 3.80 -2.71
CA THR A 302 -6.46 5.03 -3.19
C THR A 302 -5.83 5.47 -4.51
N ALA A 303 -6.66 5.89 -5.47
CA ALA A 303 -6.21 6.46 -6.74
C ALA A 303 -7.37 7.16 -7.44
N ASP A 304 -7.07 8.02 -8.42
CA ASP A 304 -8.07 8.60 -9.32
C ASP A 304 -8.40 7.59 -10.42
N LEU A 305 -9.28 6.65 -10.11
CA LEU A 305 -9.70 5.54 -10.97
C LEU A 305 -10.67 6.03 -12.05
N SER A 306 -11.43 7.10 -11.77
CA SER A 306 -12.39 7.70 -12.69
C SER A 306 -11.83 8.89 -13.49
N ARG A 307 -10.57 9.28 -13.26
CA ARG A 307 -9.86 10.38 -13.92
C ARG A 307 -10.58 11.73 -13.78
N ASN A 308 -11.23 11.93 -12.64
CA ASN A 308 -12.05 13.11 -12.37
C ASN A 308 -11.39 14.10 -11.39
N GLY A 309 -10.14 13.82 -10.99
CA GLY A 309 -9.35 14.60 -10.04
C GLY A 309 -9.63 14.28 -8.57
N ARG A 310 -10.61 13.42 -8.25
CA ARG A 310 -10.88 12.88 -6.92
C ARG A 310 -10.42 11.44 -6.88
N GLN A 311 -9.70 11.07 -5.84
CA GLN A 311 -9.28 9.70 -5.63
C GLN A 311 -10.40 8.89 -4.98
N GLU A 312 -10.69 7.76 -5.58
CA GLU A 312 -11.51 6.69 -5.03
C GLU A 312 -10.73 5.87 -3.99
N ILE A 313 -11.48 5.09 -3.20
CA ILE A 313 -10.95 4.13 -2.23
C ILE A 313 -11.31 2.74 -2.74
N VAL A 314 -10.32 1.85 -2.80
CA VAL A 314 -10.52 0.42 -3.02
C VAL A 314 -10.29 -0.28 -1.68
N ALA A 315 -11.28 -1.03 -1.22
CA ALA A 315 -11.16 -1.82 0.01
C ALA A 315 -11.45 -3.29 -0.26
N GLY A 316 -10.62 -4.17 0.30
CA GLY A 316 -10.71 -5.61 0.18
C GLY A 316 -10.72 -6.30 1.54
N TRP A 317 -11.43 -7.43 1.61
CA TRP A 317 -11.50 -8.23 2.82
C TRP A 317 -11.48 -9.72 2.54
N ARG A 318 -10.94 -10.47 3.51
CA ARG A 318 -10.54 -11.88 3.31
C ARG A 318 -11.51 -12.92 3.84
N SER A 319 -12.61 -12.51 4.45
CA SER A 319 -13.61 -13.41 5.05
C SER A 319 -15.05 -13.02 4.69
N PRO A 320 -15.95 -13.97 4.42
CA PRO A 320 -17.36 -13.64 4.16
C PRO A 320 -17.99 -12.83 5.31
N ASN A 321 -18.56 -11.67 4.98
CA ASN A 321 -19.24 -10.77 5.91
C ASN A 321 -20.59 -11.36 6.38
N LYS A 322 -21.42 -10.57 7.09
CA LYS A 322 -22.74 -11.04 7.58
C LYS A 322 -23.68 -11.49 6.44
N ASP A 323 -23.51 -10.95 5.24
CA ASP A 323 -24.29 -11.29 4.05
C ASP A 323 -23.64 -12.42 3.22
N GLN A 324 -22.64 -13.10 3.78
CA GLN A 324 -21.86 -14.15 3.11
C GLN A 324 -21.12 -13.64 1.86
N LYS A 325 -20.74 -12.34 1.85
CA LYS A 325 -19.99 -11.73 0.76
C LYS A 325 -18.53 -11.47 1.13
N VAL A 326 -17.64 -11.78 0.21
CA VAL A 326 -16.19 -11.53 0.28
C VAL A 326 -15.75 -10.91 -1.04
N GLY A 327 -14.73 -10.06 -1.06
CA GLY A 327 -14.33 -9.44 -2.32
C GLY A 327 -13.61 -8.11 -2.18
N ILE A 328 -13.75 -7.32 -3.25
CA ILE A 328 -13.21 -5.98 -3.38
C ILE A 328 -14.33 -5.02 -3.78
N LYS A 329 -14.44 -3.89 -3.07
CA LYS A 329 -15.33 -2.79 -3.41
C LYS A 329 -14.55 -1.51 -3.71
N VAL A 330 -15.10 -0.72 -4.62
CA VAL A 330 -14.70 0.68 -4.84
C VAL A 330 -15.70 1.61 -4.15
N TYR A 331 -15.18 2.68 -3.58
CA TYR A 331 -15.94 3.77 -2.96
C TYR A 331 -15.50 5.07 -3.62
N TRP A 332 -16.45 5.89 -4.07
CA TRP A 332 -16.17 7.16 -4.72
C TRP A 332 -17.03 8.27 -4.15
N SER A 333 -16.46 9.47 -4.08
CA SER A 333 -17.24 10.64 -3.67
C SER A 333 -18.06 11.19 -4.82
N THR A 334 -19.32 11.53 -4.54
CA THR A 334 -20.23 12.15 -5.52
C THR A 334 -20.23 13.68 -5.43
N ASP A 335 -19.40 14.27 -4.58
CA ASP A 335 -19.25 15.71 -4.44
C ASP A 335 -17.80 16.09 -4.10
N ALA A 336 -17.39 17.32 -4.39
CA ALA A 336 -16.02 17.77 -4.16
C ALA A 336 -15.66 17.91 -2.67
N SER A 337 -16.63 17.95 -1.77
CA SER A 337 -16.39 18.08 -0.33
C SER A 337 -16.12 16.74 0.37
N GLY A 338 -16.37 15.61 -0.31
CA GLY A 338 -16.17 14.29 0.27
C GLY A 338 -17.23 13.90 1.30
N LYS A 339 -18.40 14.55 1.31
CA LYS A 339 -19.47 14.26 2.28
C LYS A 339 -20.34 13.08 1.85
N ASN A 340 -20.58 12.95 0.55
CA ASN A 340 -21.39 11.87 -0.01
C ASN A 340 -20.49 10.90 -0.76
N TRP A 341 -20.68 9.62 -0.46
CA TRP A 341 -19.95 8.51 -1.07
C TRP A 341 -20.92 7.44 -1.53
N LYS A 342 -20.58 6.82 -2.64
CA LYS A 342 -21.24 5.61 -3.15
C LYS A 342 -20.24 4.48 -3.18
N SER A 343 -20.74 3.25 -3.33
CA SER A 343 -19.89 2.07 -3.48
C SER A 343 -20.44 1.09 -4.51
N ALA A 344 -19.54 0.27 -5.06
CA ALA A 344 -19.87 -0.80 -5.99
C ALA A 344 -18.85 -1.94 -5.84
N TRP A 345 -19.27 -3.15 -6.19
CA TRP A 345 -18.38 -4.29 -6.27
C TRP A 345 -17.46 -4.19 -7.49
N ILE A 346 -16.17 -4.45 -7.27
CA ILE A 346 -15.20 -4.73 -8.34
C ILE A 346 -15.16 -6.25 -8.58
N ASP A 347 -15.08 -7.02 -7.48
CA ASP A 347 -15.17 -8.48 -7.48
C ASP A 347 -16.01 -8.89 -6.27
N GLU A 348 -17.13 -9.56 -6.54
CA GLU A 348 -17.99 -10.15 -5.51
C GLU A 348 -17.79 -11.68 -5.52
N ASN A 349 -17.29 -12.20 -4.40
CA ASN A 349 -17.03 -13.61 -4.09
C ASN A 349 -15.91 -14.30 -4.89
N GLY A 350 -15.21 -13.62 -5.78
CA GLY A 350 -14.08 -14.16 -6.54
C GLY A 350 -12.70 -13.83 -5.97
N MET A 351 -12.60 -12.99 -4.94
CA MET A 351 -11.32 -12.55 -4.36
C MET A 351 -11.39 -12.40 -2.84
N ALA A 352 -10.88 -13.39 -2.11
CA ALA A 352 -10.71 -13.29 -0.66
C ALA A 352 -9.45 -12.47 -0.34
N CYS A 353 -9.60 -11.16 -0.45
CA CYS A 353 -8.50 -10.21 -0.62
C CYS A 353 -7.58 -10.08 0.59
N GLU A 354 -6.30 -10.41 0.42
CA GLU A 354 -5.22 -10.21 1.40
C GLU A 354 -4.46 -8.89 1.15
N ASP A 355 -4.18 -8.51 -0.09
CA ASP A 355 -3.48 -7.24 -0.37
C ASP A 355 -3.89 -6.66 -1.73
N ILE A 356 -3.76 -5.34 -1.86
CA ILE A 356 -4.12 -4.58 -3.06
C ILE A 356 -2.99 -3.62 -3.44
N ARG A 357 -2.67 -3.54 -4.72
CA ARG A 357 -1.83 -2.49 -5.30
C ARG A 357 -2.51 -1.86 -6.51
N LEU A 358 -2.21 -0.59 -6.74
CA LEU A 358 -2.74 0.19 -7.84
C LEU A 358 -1.59 0.68 -8.70
N GLY A 359 -1.77 0.63 -10.01
CA GLY A 359 -0.78 1.11 -10.99
C GLY A 359 -1.34 1.05 -12.40
N ASP A 360 -0.84 1.88 -13.31
CA ASP A 360 -1.13 1.77 -14.75
C ASP A 360 -0.27 0.63 -15.32
N LEU A 361 -0.88 -0.52 -15.59
CA LEU A 361 -0.16 -1.72 -15.99
C LEU A 361 -0.01 -1.87 -17.50
N ASN A 362 -0.71 -1.06 -18.30
CA ASN A 362 -0.68 -1.18 -19.77
C ASN A 362 -0.25 0.12 -20.47
N GLY A 363 0.03 1.19 -19.72
CA GLY A 363 0.44 2.49 -20.22
C GLY A 363 -0.68 3.31 -20.84
N ASP A 364 -1.96 3.00 -20.57
CA ASP A 364 -3.10 3.72 -21.11
C ASP A 364 -3.51 4.95 -20.27
N GLY A 365 -2.80 5.20 -19.17
CA GLY A 365 -3.03 6.30 -18.24
C GLY A 365 -4.18 6.08 -17.27
N LYS A 366 -4.80 4.88 -17.26
CA LYS A 366 -5.79 4.47 -16.27
C LYS A 366 -5.13 3.60 -15.22
N ILE A 367 -5.58 3.75 -13.98
CA ILE A 367 -5.03 3.00 -12.86
C ILE A 367 -5.78 1.67 -12.73
N ASP A 368 -5.05 0.57 -12.88
CA ASP A 368 -5.53 -0.80 -12.68
C ASP A 368 -5.35 -1.25 -11.23
N ILE A 369 -6.00 -2.36 -10.90
CA ILE A 369 -5.97 -2.96 -9.55
C ILE A 369 -5.33 -4.34 -9.62
N VAL A 370 -4.34 -4.59 -8.78
CA VAL A 370 -3.78 -5.93 -8.52
C VAL A 370 -4.24 -6.37 -7.16
N ALA A 371 -4.76 -7.59 -7.05
CA ALA A 371 -5.11 -8.17 -5.76
C ALA A 371 -4.71 -9.64 -5.66
N ALA A 372 -4.26 -10.02 -4.46
CA ALA A 372 -3.95 -11.40 -4.10
C ALA A 372 -4.90 -11.88 -3.01
N GLY A 373 -5.23 -13.17 -3.04
CA GLY A 373 -6.11 -13.79 -2.05
C GLY A 373 -5.64 -15.18 -1.65
N ARG A 374 -5.40 -15.34 -0.34
CA ARG A 374 -5.04 -16.64 0.27
C ARG A 374 -6.15 -17.67 0.12
N ASN A 375 -7.35 -17.32 0.59
CA ASN A 375 -8.45 -18.27 0.63
C ASN A 375 -9.06 -18.53 -0.76
N SER A 376 -8.85 -17.60 -1.70
CA SER A 376 -9.28 -17.75 -3.10
C SER A 376 -8.18 -18.29 -4.01
N HIS A 377 -6.97 -18.54 -3.49
CA HIS A 377 -5.82 -19.09 -4.19
C HIS A 377 -5.50 -18.39 -5.50
N ASN A 378 -5.58 -17.06 -5.54
CA ASN A 378 -5.45 -16.33 -6.78
C ASN A 378 -4.73 -14.99 -6.67
N LEU A 379 -4.12 -14.61 -7.79
CA LEU A 379 -3.63 -13.28 -8.11
C LEU A 379 -4.37 -12.80 -9.35
N LYS A 380 -5.02 -11.63 -9.24
CA LYS A 380 -5.82 -11.04 -10.31
C LYS A 380 -5.41 -9.61 -10.59
N ILE A 381 -5.57 -9.23 -11.86
CA ILE A 381 -5.62 -7.84 -12.33
C ILE A 381 -7.09 -7.49 -12.58
N TYR A 382 -7.48 -6.27 -12.25
CA TYR A 382 -8.73 -5.66 -12.68
C TYR A 382 -8.40 -4.46 -13.54
N TRP A 383 -8.53 -4.64 -14.85
CA TRP A 383 -8.22 -3.65 -15.87
C TRP A 383 -9.25 -2.52 -15.85
N ASN A 384 -8.81 -1.28 -15.72
CA ASN A 384 -9.70 -0.13 -15.63
C ASN A 384 -10.30 0.22 -17.01
N GLN A 385 -11.62 0.11 -17.10
CA GLN A 385 -12.41 0.38 -18.30
C GLN A 385 -13.28 1.63 -18.15
N SER A 386 -12.99 2.47 -17.15
CA SER A 386 -13.69 3.75 -16.96
C SER A 386 -13.43 4.68 -18.15
N GLU A 387 -14.45 5.46 -18.52
CA GLU A 387 -14.40 6.40 -19.66
C GLU A 387 -13.81 7.75 -19.30
#